data_AF-A0A2V9ITD5-F1
#
_entry.id   AF-A0A2V9ITD5-F1
#
_cell.length_a   1.000
_cell.length_b   1.000
_cell.length_c   1.000
_cell.angle_alpha   90.00
_cell.angle_beta   90.00
_cell.angle_gamma   90.00
#
_symmetry.space_group_name_H-M   'P 1'
#
loop_
_entity.id
_entity.type
_entity.pdbx_description
1 polymer ?
#
loop_
_entity_poly.entity_id
_entity_poly.type
_entity_poly.pdbx_seq_one_letter_code
_entity_poly.pdbx_strand_id
1 'polypeptide(L)'
;MHFDFFLIDQTVKERLVARPEPNGFLQGEILYASGPVHEIVYTRREREAGDSGWSSAKKMKYFVDGFVGYSFAPIRFITVAGIGLFCLGILASVGLVIQRLWFGTRAVGWTSVMIMMMLLHGTEMLMIGVLGEYLWRTLDQTRSRPLFIVDYQKPPANGYPANRLQDDRSCEPGSDRATESGTLPDQSGKLGP
;
A
#
# COMPACT_ATOMS: atom_id res chain seq x y z
N MET A 1 -1.48 20.46 -8.98
CA MET A 1 -1.48 19.46 -10.09
C MET A 1 -2.10 18.19 -9.56
N HIS A 2 -3.35 17.91 -9.93
CA HIS A 2 -3.99 16.62 -9.66
C HIS A 2 -4.18 15.96 -11.02
N PHE A 3 -3.41 14.90 -11.31
CA PHE A 3 -3.44 14.20 -12.58
C PHE A 3 -4.58 13.18 -12.57
N ASP A 4 -5.80 13.60 -12.88
CA ASP A 4 -6.95 12.70 -13.03
C ASP A 4 -6.94 11.94 -14.38
N PHE A 5 -6.23 12.48 -15.38
CA PHE A 5 -6.09 11.90 -16.72
C PHE A 5 -4.64 11.97 -17.16
N PHE A 6 -4.08 10.82 -17.56
CA PHE A 6 -2.72 10.71 -18.07
C PHE A 6 -2.66 9.59 -19.12
N LEU A 7 -1.71 9.70 -20.04
CA LEU A 7 -1.49 8.72 -21.09
C LEU A 7 -0.08 8.16 -20.89
N ILE A 8 0.05 6.83 -20.79
CA ILE A 8 1.31 6.17 -20.48
C ILE A 8 1.67 5.19 -21.60
N ASP A 9 2.94 5.15 -21.98
CA ASP A 9 3.49 4.14 -22.89
C ASP A 9 3.45 2.72 -22.30
N GLN A 10 3.38 1.71 -23.16
CA GLN A 10 3.31 0.30 -22.76
C GLN A 10 4.52 -0.15 -21.94
N THR A 11 5.71 0.37 -22.24
CA THR A 11 6.95 0.03 -21.53
C THR A 11 6.88 0.45 -20.06
N VAL A 12 6.29 1.62 -19.80
CA VAL A 12 6.13 2.16 -18.45
C VAL A 12 5.05 1.39 -17.69
N LYS A 13 3.96 1.00 -18.35
CA LYS A 13 2.91 0.13 -17.78
C LYS A 13 3.51 -1.18 -17.28
N GLU A 14 4.31 -1.86 -18.10
CA GLU A 14 4.91 -3.16 -17.73
C GLU A 14 5.82 -3.05 -16.51
N ARG A 15 6.57 -1.95 -16.39
CA ARG A 15 7.44 -1.66 -15.23
C ARG A 15 6.65 -1.40 -13.96
N LEU A 16 5.54 -0.66 -14.02
CA LEU A 16 4.68 -0.42 -12.86
C LEU A 16 3.99 -1.72 -12.39
N VAL A 17 3.50 -2.53 -13.33
CA VAL A 17 2.80 -3.79 -12.99
C VAL A 17 3.74 -4.81 -12.33
N ALA A 18 5.03 -4.79 -12.66
CA ALA A 18 6.02 -5.70 -12.08
C ALA A 18 6.34 -5.42 -10.60
N ARG A 19 6.05 -4.22 -10.09
CA ARG A 19 6.30 -3.84 -8.69
C ARG A 19 5.09 -3.11 -8.09
N PRO A 20 4.08 -3.86 -7.60
CA PRO A 20 2.96 -3.25 -6.90
C PRO A 20 3.43 -2.75 -5.51
N GLU A 21 3.52 -1.43 -5.34
CA GLU A 21 3.75 -0.82 -4.03
C GLU A 21 2.41 -0.50 -3.34
N PRO A 22 2.13 -1.06 -2.15
CA PRO A 22 0.83 -0.89 -1.49
C PRO A 22 0.56 0.56 -1.02
N ASN A 23 1.61 1.35 -0.81
CA ASN A 23 1.53 2.79 -0.49
C ASN A 23 2.23 3.66 -1.55
N GLY A 24 2.23 3.20 -2.80
CA GLY A 24 2.80 3.95 -3.91
C GLY A 24 1.96 5.19 -4.20
N PHE A 25 2.60 6.37 -4.22
CA PHE A 25 2.00 7.54 -4.84
C PHE A 25 2.05 7.34 -6.34
N LEU A 26 0.97 6.80 -6.92
CA LEU A 26 0.87 6.38 -8.32
C LEU A 26 1.33 7.48 -9.30
N GLN A 27 1.01 8.74 -9.01
CA GLN A 27 1.46 9.90 -9.79
C GLN A 27 2.98 10.10 -9.73
N GLY A 28 3.61 9.85 -8.58
CA GLY A 28 5.06 9.91 -8.41
C GLY A 28 5.77 8.71 -9.03
N GLU A 29 5.19 7.52 -8.93
CA GLU A 29 5.71 6.33 -9.61
C GLU A 29 5.64 6.46 -11.12
N ILE A 30 4.55 7.00 -11.66
CA ILE A 30 4.44 7.32 -13.08
C ILE A 30 5.50 8.34 -13.46
N LEU A 31 5.66 9.44 -12.72
CA LEU A 31 6.69 10.44 -13.03
C LEU A 31 8.11 9.85 -13.00
N TYR A 32 8.39 8.99 -12.02
CA TYR A 32 9.70 8.34 -11.86
C TYR A 32 9.99 7.30 -12.94
N ALA A 33 8.97 6.53 -13.34
CA ALA A 33 9.09 5.53 -14.38
C ALA A 33 8.96 6.12 -15.80
N SER A 34 8.39 7.32 -15.93
CA SER A 34 8.24 8.06 -17.19
C SER A 34 9.48 8.90 -17.50
N GLY A 35 9.74 9.08 -18.80
CA GLY A 35 10.69 10.09 -19.29
C GLY A 35 10.05 11.50 -19.35
N PRO A 36 10.36 12.33 -20.35
CA PRO A 36 9.82 13.69 -20.44
C PRO A 36 8.27 13.72 -20.51
N VAL A 37 7.66 14.63 -19.74
CA VAL A 37 6.19 14.75 -19.56
C VAL A 37 5.63 15.95 -20.33
N HIS A 38 4.47 15.79 -20.98
CA HIS A 38 3.69 16.85 -21.62
C HIS A 38 2.30 16.99 -20.99
N GLU A 39 1.85 18.23 -20.72
CA GLU A 39 0.57 18.53 -20.07
C GLU A 39 -0.44 19.12 -21.07
N ILE A 40 -1.72 18.72 -20.95
CA ILE A 40 -2.85 19.26 -21.73
C ILE A 40 -3.90 19.80 -20.75
N VAL A 41 -4.24 21.08 -20.86
CA VAL A 41 -5.18 21.76 -19.95
C VAL A 41 -6.63 21.46 -20.34
N TYR A 42 -7.45 21.03 -19.38
CA TYR A 42 -8.88 20.78 -19.55
C TYR A 42 -9.71 21.45 -18.44
N THR A 43 -10.92 21.92 -18.77
CA THR A 43 -11.84 22.58 -17.84
C THR A 43 -13.02 21.67 -17.51
N ARG A 44 -13.15 21.27 -16.23
CA ARG A 44 -14.17 20.32 -15.75
C ARG A 44 -15.51 21.03 -15.49
N ARG A 45 -16.62 20.39 -15.88
CA ARG A 45 -18.01 20.86 -15.62
C ARG A 45 -18.59 20.20 -14.36
N GLU A 46 -19.38 20.94 -13.59
CA GLU A 46 -19.85 20.61 -12.23
C GLU A 46 -20.99 19.57 -12.23
N ARG A 47 -21.12 18.75 -11.17
CA ARG A 47 -22.13 17.67 -11.06
C ARG A 47 -23.42 18.15 -10.41
N GLU A 48 -24.56 17.75 -10.99
CA GLU A 48 -25.92 18.09 -10.56
C GLU A 48 -26.60 16.87 -9.87
N ALA A 49 -26.73 16.93 -8.53
CA ALA A 49 -27.64 16.16 -7.67
C ALA A 49 -27.37 14.67 -7.30
N GLY A 50 -27.63 14.36 -6.02
CA GLY A 50 -27.76 13.03 -5.41
C GLY A 50 -27.77 13.09 -3.88
N ASP A 51 -28.82 12.56 -3.22
CA ASP A 51 -29.01 12.63 -1.76
C ASP A 51 -28.48 11.36 -1.03
N SER A 52 -27.79 11.53 0.09
CA SER A 52 -27.04 10.44 0.77
C SER A 52 -27.86 9.70 1.83
N GLY A 53 -28.14 8.41 1.59
CA GLY A 53 -28.93 7.52 2.47
C GLY A 53 -28.15 6.92 3.64
N TRP A 54 -27.61 7.74 4.56
CA TRP A 54 -26.86 7.24 5.72
C TRP A 54 -27.42 7.72 7.08
N SER A 55 -27.67 6.77 7.98
CA SER A 55 -28.03 7.03 9.39
C SER A 55 -26.81 7.49 10.20
N SER A 56 -27.01 8.45 11.11
CA SER A 56 -25.97 9.09 11.94
C SER A 56 -25.10 8.10 12.74
N ALA A 57 -25.68 7.00 13.23
CA ALA A 57 -24.93 5.95 13.93
C ALA A 57 -24.02 5.14 13.00
N LYS A 58 -24.46 4.87 11.75
CA LYS A 58 -23.63 4.21 10.74
C LYS A 58 -22.49 5.13 10.28
N LYS A 59 -22.72 6.45 10.20
CA LYS A 59 -21.66 7.44 9.91
C LYS A 59 -20.57 7.43 10.98
N MET A 60 -20.96 7.42 12.26
CA MET A 60 -20.01 7.43 13.38
C MET A 60 -19.20 6.13 13.45
N LYS A 61 -19.86 4.96 13.35
CA LYS A 61 -19.15 3.68 13.37
C LYS A 61 -18.17 3.57 12.20
N TYR A 62 -18.59 3.95 11.00
CA TYR A 62 -17.72 3.95 9.83
C TYR A 62 -16.56 4.95 9.97
N PHE A 63 -16.79 6.10 10.60
CA PHE A 63 -15.74 7.06 10.91
C PHE A 63 -14.72 6.47 11.90
N VAL A 64 -15.16 5.81 12.97
CA VAL A 64 -14.26 5.18 13.94
C VAL A 64 -13.49 4.01 13.30
N ASP A 65 -14.18 3.13 12.56
CA ASP A 65 -13.56 2.00 11.86
C ASP A 65 -12.59 2.48 10.77
N GLY A 66 -12.89 3.58 10.08
CA GLY A 66 -12.00 4.24 9.12
C GLY A 66 -10.82 4.96 9.79
N PHE A 67 -11.06 5.66 10.89
CA PHE A 67 -10.05 6.40 11.64
C PHE A 67 -9.02 5.43 12.25
N VAL A 68 -9.48 4.36 12.89
CA VAL A 68 -8.59 3.33 13.47
C VAL A 68 -7.98 2.43 12.39
N GLY A 69 -8.73 2.14 11.32
CA GLY A 69 -8.31 1.20 10.27
C GLY A 69 -7.30 1.76 9.28
N TYR A 70 -7.31 3.08 9.05
CA TYR A 70 -6.50 3.77 8.02
C TYR A 70 -5.61 4.90 8.55
N SER A 71 -5.78 5.39 9.78
CA SER A 71 -4.98 6.52 10.25
C SER A 71 -3.84 6.11 11.17
N PHE A 72 -2.66 6.68 10.91
CA PHE A 72 -1.48 6.69 11.77
C PHE A 72 -1.64 7.64 12.97
N ALA A 73 -2.70 8.46 12.98
CA ALA A 73 -2.98 9.49 13.97
C ALA A 73 -3.03 9.02 15.43
N PRO A 74 -3.75 7.93 15.80
CA PRO A 74 -3.83 7.49 17.19
C PRO A 74 -2.47 7.07 17.75
N ILE A 75 -1.64 6.40 16.94
CA ILE A 75 -0.32 5.97 17.36
C ILE A 75 0.59 7.17 17.56
N ARG A 76 0.57 8.12 16.63
CA ARG A 76 1.33 9.37 16.74
C ARG A 76 0.94 10.19 17.98
N PHE A 77 -0.35 10.18 18.36
CA PHE A 77 -0.81 10.83 19.59
C PHE A 77 -0.20 10.18 20.84
N ILE A 78 -0.20 8.85 20.92
CA ILE A 78 0.39 8.12 22.05
C ILE A 78 1.90 8.36 22.14
N THR A 79 2.62 8.38 21.01
CA THR A 79 4.06 8.68 21.01
C THR A 79 4.34 10.10 21.52
N VAL A 80 3.60 11.10 21.06
CA VAL A 80 3.74 12.49 21.54
C VAL A 80 3.38 12.60 23.02
N ALA A 81 2.31 11.94 23.45
CA ALA A 81 1.90 11.90 24.85
C ALA A 81 2.97 11.23 25.73
N GLY A 82 3.55 10.11 25.29
CA GLY A 82 4.61 9.39 25.99
C GLY A 82 5.87 10.24 26.16
N ILE A 83 6.29 10.98 25.12
CA ILE A 83 7.39 11.95 25.21
C ILE A 83 7.06 13.05 26.23
N GLY A 84 5.84 13.60 26.18
CA GLY A 84 5.40 14.61 27.14
C GLY A 84 5.43 14.11 28.58
N LEU A 85 4.90 12.92 28.85
CA LEU A 85 4.90 12.29 30.17
C LEU A 85 6.33 11.98 30.66
N PHE A 86 7.23 11.54 29.78
CA PHE A 86 8.62 11.31 30.13
C PHE A 86 9.32 12.61 30.56
N CYS A 87 9.13 13.70 29.81
CA CYS A 87 9.65 15.01 30.19
C CYS A 87 9.09 15.49 31.53
N LEU A 88 7.79 15.31 31.76
CA LEU A 88 7.16 15.63 33.06
C LEU A 88 7.71 14.76 34.20
N GLY A 89 7.95 13.47 33.95
CA GLY A 89 8.55 12.56 34.91
C GLY A 89 9.97 12.95 35.31
N ILE A 90 10.79 13.40 34.35
CA ILE A 90 12.12 13.97 34.63
C ILE A 90 11.99 15.25 35.45
N LEU A 91 11.11 16.17 35.05
CA LEU A 91 10.93 17.45 35.74
C LEU A 91 10.50 17.24 37.20
N ALA A 92 9.55 16.34 37.43
CA ALA A 92 9.07 15.97 38.74
C ALA A 92 10.16 15.25 39.58
N SER A 93 10.96 14.39 38.95
CA SER A 93 12.09 13.73 39.62
C SER A 93 13.13 14.74 40.09
N VAL A 94 13.47 15.73 39.25
CA VAL A 94 14.37 16.84 39.63
C VAL A 94 13.76 17.65 40.78
N GLY A 95 12.47 17.97 40.72
CA GLY A 95 11.75 18.63 41.80
C GLY A 95 11.82 17.87 43.13
N LEU A 96 11.66 16.55 43.10
CA LEU A 96 11.79 15.68 44.28
C LEU A 96 13.21 15.67 44.86
N VAL A 97 14.24 15.71 44.01
CA VAL A 97 15.65 15.82 44.47
C VAL A 97 15.89 17.15 45.16
N ILE A 98 15.43 18.26 44.58
CA ILE A 98 15.57 19.60 45.18
C ILE A 98 14.83 19.65 46.53
N GLN A 99 13.60 19.15 46.57
CA GLN A 99 12.82 19.10 47.81
C GLN A 99 13.54 18.29 48.90
N ARG A 100 14.13 17.14 48.54
CA ARG A 100 14.90 16.32 49.48
C ARG A 100 16.11 17.06 50.04
N LEU A 101 16.82 17.84 49.22
CA LEU A 101 18.00 18.60 49.64
C LEU A 101 17.64 19.77 50.56
N TRP A 102 16.52 20.45 50.32
CA TRP A 102 16.15 21.68 51.04
C TRP A 102 15.28 21.45 52.28
N PHE A 103 14.30 20.55 52.21
CA PHE A 103 13.32 20.34 53.27
C PHE A 103 13.54 19.06 54.07
N GLY A 104 14.53 18.24 53.68
CA GLY A 104 14.70 16.89 54.20
C GLY A 104 13.53 15.98 53.81
N THR A 105 13.57 14.71 54.20
CA THR A 105 12.45 13.78 53.98
C THR A 105 11.98 13.18 55.27
N ARG A 106 10.66 13.03 55.38
CA ARG A 106 9.99 12.41 56.53
C ARG A 106 10.24 10.90 56.64
N ALA A 107 10.52 10.24 55.52
CA ALA A 107 10.77 8.80 55.44
C ALA A 107 12.01 8.48 54.59
N VAL A 108 12.88 7.61 55.11
CA VAL A 108 14.10 7.16 54.42
C VAL A 108 13.70 6.31 53.20
N GLY A 109 14.31 6.56 52.04
CA GLY A 109 14.10 5.77 50.82
C GLY A 109 12.85 6.12 49.99
N TRP A 110 11.92 6.93 50.50
CA TRP A 110 10.70 7.29 49.76
C TRP A 110 11.01 8.03 48.45
N THR A 111 11.89 9.03 48.51
CA THR A 111 12.28 9.83 47.33
C THR A 111 12.94 8.99 46.24
N SER A 112 13.83 8.06 46.60
CA SER A 112 14.49 7.20 45.62
C SER A 112 13.51 6.25 44.92
N VAL A 113 12.53 5.71 45.66
CA VAL A 113 11.49 4.84 45.08
C VAL A 113 10.60 5.63 44.12
N MET A 114 10.17 6.83 44.51
CA MET A 114 9.34 7.68 43.63
C MET A 114 10.07 8.09 42.35
N ILE A 115 11.34 8.48 42.45
CA ILE A 115 12.16 8.83 41.27
C ILE A 115 12.30 7.61 40.35
N MET A 116 12.63 6.44 40.90
CA MET A 116 12.74 5.21 40.10
C MET A 116 11.43 4.88 39.38
N MET A 117 10.29 4.97 40.08
CA MET A 117 8.98 4.73 39.48
C MET A 117 8.63 5.75 38.37
N MET A 118 8.89 7.04 38.57
CA MET A 118 8.61 8.05 37.55
C MET A 118 9.48 7.86 36.31
N LEU A 119 10.76 7.55 36.49
CA LEU A 119 11.68 7.26 35.38
C LEU A 119 11.27 5.97 34.64
N LEU A 120 10.88 4.93 35.38
CA LEU A 120 10.44 3.66 34.80
C LEU A 120 9.18 3.84 33.97
N HIS A 121 8.12 4.42 34.53
CA HIS A 121 6.87 4.65 33.80
C HIS A 121 7.03 5.57 32.59
N GLY A 122 7.87 6.61 32.71
CA GLY A 122 8.18 7.47 31.57
C GLY A 122 8.89 6.72 30.45
N THR A 123 9.85 5.85 30.81
CA THR A 123 10.59 5.02 29.83
C THR A 123 9.68 3.97 29.19
N GLU A 124 8.80 3.32 29.97
CA GLU A 124 7.82 2.36 29.45
C GLU A 124 6.86 3.00 28.42
N MET A 125 6.36 4.20 28.71
CA MET A 125 5.49 4.94 27.78
C MET A 125 6.23 5.30 26.48
N LEU A 126 7.50 5.67 26.55
CA LEU A 126 8.34 5.87 25.37
C LEU A 126 8.50 4.58 24.56
N MET A 127 8.79 3.46 25.21
CA MET A 127 8.96 2.16 24.56
C MET A 127 7.67 1.71 23.86
N ILE A 128 6.50 1.88 24.49
CA ILE A 128 5.20 1.58 23.89
C ILE A 128 4.94 2.47 22.67
N GLY A 129 5.30 3.75 22.72
CA GLY A 129 5.16 4.66 21.59
C GLY A 129 6.00 4.24 20.37
N VAL A 130 7.24 3.78 20.59
CA VAL A 130 8.12 3.27 19.52
C VAL A 130 7.62 1.93 18.99
N LEU A 131 7.20 1.02 19.88
CA LEU A 131 6.62 -0.27 19.51
C LEU A 131 5.33 -0.09 18.68
N GLY A 132 4.49 0.87 19.04
CA GLY A 132 3.28 1.20 18.28
C GLY A 132 3.58 1.61 16.84
N GLU A 133 4.56 2.51 16.65
CA GLU A 133 5.00 2.93 15.31
C GLU A 133 5.55 1.75 14.50
N TYR A 134 6.35 0.89 15.12
CA TYR A 134 6.91 -0.28 14.46
C TYR A 134 5.84 -1.32 14.09
N LEU A 135 4.92 -1.59 15.03
CA LEU A 135 3.82 -2.54 14.83
C LEU A 135 2.90 -2.06 13.72
N TRP A 136 2.63 -0.76 13.65
CA TRP A 136 1.84 -0.19 12.56
C TRP A 136 2.51 -0.35 11.20
N ARG A 137 3.81 -0.04 11.08
CA ARG A 137 4.54 -0.27 9.81
C ARG A 137 4.54 -1.74 9.40
N THR A 138 4.63 -2.64 10.37
CA THR A 138 4.56 -4.09 10.12
C THR A 138 3.15 -4.53 9.70
N LEU A 139 2.11 -4.02 10.36
CA LEU A 139 0.71 -4.27 9.98
C LEU A 139 0.41 -3.76 8.56
N ASP A 140 0.96 -2.62 8.20
CA ASP A 140 0.79 -2.03 6.89
C ASP A 140 1.44 -2.87 5.79
N GLN A 141 2.65 -3.40 6.04
CA GLN A 141 3.33 -4.32 5.14
C GLN A 141 2.64 -5.69 5.03
N THR A 142 2.17 -6.25 6.15
CA THR A 142 1.54 -7.59 6.17
C THR A 142 0.12 -7.60 5.61
N ARG A 143 -0.59 -6.46 5.62
CA ARG A 143 -1.96 -6.40 5.12
C ARG A 143 -2.07 -6.63 3.62
N SER A 144 -0.95 -6.64 2.87
CA SER A 144 -0.83 -7.02 1.45
C SER A 144 -2.11 -6.72 0.66
N ARG A 145 -2.65 -5.50 0.82
CA ARG A 145 -4.00 -5.20 0.35
C ARG A 145 -3.96 -5.30 -1.18
N PRO A 146 -4.79 -6.14 -1.80
CA PRO A 146 -4.82 -6.18 -3.25
C PRO A 146 -5.17 -4.77 -3.74
N LEU A 147 -4.31 -4.19 -4.60
CA LEU A 147 -4.47 -2.81 -5.08
C LEU A 147 -5.85 -2.58 -5.71
N PHE A 148 -6.47 -3.64 -6.23
CA PHE A 148 -7.81 -3.61 -6.80
C PHE A 148 -8.47 -4.99 -6.64
N ILE A 149 -9.79 -4.98 -6.49
CA ILE A 149 -10.64 -6.18 -6.57
C ILE A 149 -11.49 -6.00 -7.83
N VAL A 150 -11.38 -6.94 -8.77
CA VAL A 150 -12.16 -6.91 -10.02
C VAL A 150 -13.52 -7.53 -9.74
N ASP A 151 -14.56 -6.70 -9.67
CA ASP A 151 -15.94 -7.13 -9.35
C ASP A 151 -16.69 -7.66 -10.60
N TYR A 152 -16.47 -7.05 -11.75
CA TYR A 152 -17.10 -7.44 -13.01
C TYR A 152 -16.15 -7.28 -14.20
N GLN A 153 -15.84 -8.39 -14.87
CA GLN A 153 -15.25 -8.36 -16.22
C GLN A 153 -16.38 -8.41 -17.24
N LYS A 154 -16.54 -7.32 -17.99
CA LYS A 154 -17.44 -7.31 -19.15
C LYS A 154 -16.94 -8.33 -20.17
N PRO A 155 -17.75 -9.31 -20.59
CA PRO A 155 -17.38 -10.20 -21.67
C PRO A 155 -17.05 -9.38 -22.93
N PRO A 156 -16.05 -9.77 -23.72
CA PRO A 156 -15.74 -9.07 -24.95
C PRO A 156 -17.00 -9.03 -25.84
N ALA A 157 -17.32 -7.85 -26.37
CA ALA A 157 -18.55 -7.60 -27.15
C ALA A 157 -18.68 -8.47 -28.41
N ASN A 158 -17.56 -9.05 -28.83
CA ASN A 158 -17.46 -10.04 -29.87
C ASN A 158 -17.02 -11.31 -29.12
N GLY A 159 -17.82 -12.39 -29.12
CA GLY A 159 -17.69 -13.59 -28.26
C GLY A 159 -16.43 -14.44 -28.43
N TYR A 160 -15.30 -13.81 -28.70
CA TYR A 160 -13.98 -14.39 -28.77
C TYR A 160 -13.40 -14.55 -27.36
N PRO A 161 -12.95 -15.75 -26.97
CA PRO A 161 -12.26 -15.95 -25.70
C PRO A 161 -10.96 -15.14 -25.69
N ALA A 162 -10.72 -14.43 -24.58
CA ALA A 162 -9.57 -13.55 -24.36
C ALA A 162 -8.19 -14.25 -24.43
N ASN A 163 -8.16 -15.58 -24.51
CA ASN A 163 -6.94 -16.38 -24.42
C ASN A 163 -6.16 -16.53 -25.75
N ARG A 164 -6.60 -15.90 -26.84
CA ARG A 164 -5.94 -16.05 -28.16
C ARG A 164 -4.63 -15.26 -28.30
N LEU A 165 -4.42 -14.19 -27.53
CA LEU A 165 -3.18 -13.42 -27.59
C LEU A 165 -1.97 -14.18 -26.99
N GLN A 166 -2.21 -15.22 -26.17
CA GLN A 166 -1.16 -16.14 -25.75
C GLN A 166 -0.81 -17.15 -26.86
N ASP A 167 -1.78 -17.53 -27.69
CA ASP A 167 -1.65 -18.58 -28.72
C ASP A 167 -0.91 -18.09 -29.97
N ASP A 168 -1.06 -16.81 -30.33
CA ASP A 168 -0.34 -16.20 -31.47
C ASP A 168 1.17 -16.03 -31.21
N ARG A 169 1.64 -16.15 -29.95
CA ARG A 169 3.09 -16.18 -29.65
C ARG A 169 3.72 -17.57 -29.89
N SER A 170 2.93 -18.60 -30.13
CA SER A 170 3.41 -19.96 -30.48
C SER A 170 3.80 -20.06 -31.96
N CYS A 171 3.22 -19.20 -32.80
CA CYS A 171 3.50 -19.18 -34.23
C CYS A 171 4.66 -18.24 -34.52
N GLU A 172 5.88 -18.67 -34.21
CA GLU A 172 7.05 -18.11 -34.89
C GLU A 172 6.96 -18.49 -36.38
N PRO A 173 7.09 -17.55 -37.32
CA PRO A 173 7.07 -17.85 -38.74
C PRO A 173 8.42 -18.47 -39.14
N GLY A 174 8.52 -19.80 -39.12
CA GLY A 174 9.77 -20.43 -39.51
C GLY A 174 9.86 -21.94 -39.40
N SER A 175 9.00 -22.70 -40.10
CA SER A 175 9.35 -24.08 -40.50
C SER A 175 8.46 -24.67 -41.59
N ASP A 176 8.23 -23.98 -42.71
CA ASP A 176 7.76 -24.63 -43.94
C ASP A 176 8.74 -24.34 -45.08
N ARG A 177 9.84 -25.11 -45.11
CA ARG A 177 10.61 -25.29 -46.34
C ARG A 177 10.21 -26.62 -46.98
N ALA A 178 9.40 -26.49 -48.03
CA ALA A 178 9.48 -27.20 -49.30
C ALA A 178 10.33 -28.48 -49.34
N THR A 179 9.68 -29.60 -49.62
CA THR A 179 10.21 -30.61 -50.55
C THR A 179 9.04 -31.31 -51.25
N GLU A 180 8.46 -30.65 -52.25
CA GLU A 180 7.72 -31.32 -53.32
C GLU A 180 8.60 -31.33 -54.57
N SER A 181 9.00 -32.55 -54.97
CA SER A 181 9.64 -32.93 -56.23
C SER A 181 9.38 -34.44 -56.31
N GLY A 182 8.50 -35.00 -57.13
CA GLY A 182 8.13 -34.64 -58.49
C GLY A 182 8.61 -35.76 -59.42
N THR A 183 7.89 -36.89 -59.49
CA THR A 183 8.03 -37.87 -60.60
C THR A 183 6.71 -38.61 -60.85
N LEU A 184 6.27 -38.60 -62.11
CA LEU A 184 5.04 -39.17 -62.69
C LEU A 184 4.99 -40.71 -62.68
N PRO A 185 3.81 -41.32 -62.96
CA PRO A 185 3.53 -42.73 -62.73
C PRO A 185 4.01 -43.61 -63.90
N ASP A 186 4.36 -44.87 -63.58
CA ASP A 186 4.58 -45.92 -64.57
C ASP A 186 3.79 -47.18 -64.19
N GLN A 187 3.12 -47.74 -65.20
CA GLN A 187 2.28 -48.92 -65.13
C GLN A 187 3.09 -50.14 -65.54
N SER A 188 3.19 -51.17 -64.70
CA SER A 188 3.28 -52.55 -65.17
C SER A 188 2.96 -53.53 -64.03
N GLY A 189 2.11 -54.52 -64.30
CA GLY A 189 1.57 -55.43 -63.30
C GLY A 189 2.48 -56.62 -62.95
N LYS A 190 2.01 -57.41 -61.98
CA LYS A 190 1.88 -58.89 -62.02
C LYS A 190 1.46 -59.44 -60.66
N LEU A 191 0.46 -60.34 -60.70
CA LEU A 191 0.21 -61.56 -59.91
C LEU A 191 1.02 -61.68 -58.59
N GLY A 192 0.41 -61.70 -57.39
CA GLY A 192 -0.37 -62.81 -56.79
C GLY A 192 0.55 -63.85 -56.11
N PRO A 193 0.07 -64.78 -55.26
CA PRO A 193 -1.08 -64.74 -54.35
C PRO A 193 -0.75 -64.20 -52.94
#